data_AF-A0AAV4UDC0-F1
#
_entry.id   AF-A0AAV4UDC0-F1
#
_cell.length_a   1.000
_cell.length_b   1.000
_cell.length_c   1.000
_cell.angle_alpha   90.00
_cell.angle_beta   90.00
_cell.angle_gamma   90.00
#
_symmetry.space_group_name_H-M   'P 1'
#
loop_
_entity.id
_entity.type
_entity.pdbx_description
1 polymer ?
#
loop_
_entity_poly.entity_id
_entity_poly.type
_entity_poly.pdbx_seq_one_letter_code
_entity_poly.pdbx_strand_id
1 'polypeptide(L)'
;MVSSCGEEHPEETTKKGNNRLKLLKRLSGITWGSSSDTLLTAYKTYVRLVLDYGGELITTASSTCQKVIDLMQNKALRLITGTAGSTPIDAMKIQTGIEPLKFRREKQFLLHIFPPFPYSSDLIEFFEKFSELLSEQLVFEEQRGRQGCA
;
A
#
# COMPACT_ATOMS: atom_id res chain seq x y z
N MET A 1 32.69 3.11 -6.54
CA MET A 1 31.84 4.29 -6.30
C MET A 1 30.48 4.08 -6.94
N VAL A 2 29.47 3.62 -6.20
CA VAL A 2 28.06 4.07 -6.34
C VAL A 2 27.46 4.10 -4.93
N SER A 3 27.00 5.29 -4.55
CA SER A 3 26.07 5.69 -3.49
C SER A 3 25.78 4.79 -2.27
N SER A 4 26.21 5.30 -1.12
CA SER A 4 25.65 5.07 0.22
C SER A 4 24.10 5.18 0.24
N CYS A 5 23.41 4.06 0.50
CA CYS A 5 22.01 4.04 0.95
C CYS A 5 21.84 2.85 1.90
N GLY A 6 21.35 3.08 3.12
CA GLY A 6 21.61 2.21 4.28
C GLY A 6 21.03 0.79 4.18
N GLU A 7 21.90 -0.22 4.05
CA GLU A 7 21.53 -1.65 3.98
C GLU A 7 21.04 -2.24 5.32
N GLU A 8 21.25 -1.56 6.45
CA GLU A 8 20.86 -2.06 7.78
C GLU A 8 19.33 -2.14 7.97
N HIS A 9 18.57 -1.25 7.32
CA HIS A 9 17.12 -1.15 7.49
C HIS A 9 16.31 -2.34 6.94
N PRO A 10 16.53 -2.83 5.69
CA PRO A 10 15.84 -4.03 5.20
C PRO A 10 16.21 -5.29 5.99
N GLU A 11 17.44 -5.41 6.49
CA GLU A 11 17.82 -6.51 7.37
C GLU A 11 17.04 -6.49 8.70
N GLU A 12 16.93 -5.33 9.34
CA GLU A 12 16.19 -5.24 10.60
C GLU A 12 14.69 -5.52 10.41
N THR A 13 14.11 -5.03 9.32
CA THR A 13 12.70 -5.27 8.96
C THR A 13 12.43 -6.75 8.69
N THR A 14 13.34 -7.45 7.99
CA THR A 14 13.23 -8.89 7.77
C THR A 14 13.46 -9.69 9.06
N LYS A 15 14.37 -9.29 9.95
CA LYS A 15 14.55 -9.89 11.29
C LYS A 15 13.28 -9.74 12.14
N LYS A 16 12.70 -8.53 12.21
CA LYS A 16 11.43 -8.23 12.90
C LYS A 16 10.28 -9.07 12.32
N GLY A 17 10.07 -9.04 11.00
CA GLY A 17 9.00 -9.77 10.34
C GLY A 17 9.13 -11.30 10.47
N ASN A 18 10.34 -11.87 10.45
CA ASN A 18 10.54 -13.30 10.70
C ASN A 18 10.15 -13.70 12.13
N ASN A 19 10.38 -12.83 13.12
CA ASN A 19 9.91 -13.07 14.48
C ASN A 19 8.36 -12.96 14.59
N ARG A 20 7.73 -12.01 13.87
CA ARG A 20 6.26 -11.96 13.72
C ARG A 20 5.72 -13.27 13.10
N LEU A 21 6.37 -13.80 12.05
CA LEU A 21 5.99 -15.05 11.38
C LEU A 21 6.14 -16.30 12.28
N LYS A 22 7.15 -16.34 13.16
CA LYS A 22 7.28 -17.43 14.14
C LYS A 22 6.08 -17.49 15.09
N LEU A 23 5.53 -16.33 15.49
CA LEU A 23 4.30 -16.28 16.29
C LEU A 23 3.09 -16.74 15.47
N LEU A 24 2.93 -16.26 14.24
CA LEU A 24 1.85 -16.70 13.34
C LEU A 24 1.87 -18.22 13.11
N LYS A 25 3.06 -18.82 12.95
CA LYS A 25 3.26 -20.27 12.84
C LYS A 25 2.86 -21.04 14.11
N ARG A 26 3.01 -20.45 15.30
CA ARG A 26 2.51 -21.05 16.55
C ARG A 26 0.98 -21.01 16.58
N LEU A 27 0.39 -19.87 16.22
CA LEU A 27 -1.07 -19.72 16.14
C LEU A 27 -1.70 -20.68 15.13
N SER A 28 -1.09 -20.90 13.97
CA SER A 28 -1.59 -21.86 12.96
C SER A 28 -1.49 -23.33 13.37
N GLY A 29 -0.77 -23.64 14.46
CA GLY A 29 -0.65 -24.99 15.02
C GLY A 29 -1.66 -25.31 16.12
N ILE A 30 -2.52 -24.36 16.52
CA ILE A 30 -3.49 -24.53 17.59
C ILE A 30 -4.76 -25.15 17.00
N THR A 31 -5.10 -26.38 17.43
CA THR A 31 -6.21 -27.17 16.88
C THR A 31 -7.61 -26.65 17.26
N TRP A 32 -7.71 -25.81 18.29
CA TRP A 32 -8.96 -25.26 18.81
C TRP A 32 -8.99 -23.73 18.60
N GLY A 33 -9.83 -23.28 17.66
CA GLY A 33 -10.09 -21.85 17.42
C GLY A 33 -9.23 -21.14 16.36
N SER A 34 -8.26 -21.82 15.74
CA SER A 34 -7.42 -21.24 14.66
C SER A 34 -8.07 -21.46 13.29
N SER A 35 -8.97 -20.57 12.88
CA SER A 35 -9.54 -20.57 11.52
C SER A 35 -8.64 -19.80 10.54
N SER A 36 -8.78 -20.08 9.24
CA SER A 36 -8.03 -19.34 8.21
C SER A 36 -8.30 -17.83 8.29
N ASP A 37 -9.52 -17.41 8.65
CA ASP A 37 -9.90 -16.00 8.78
C ASP A 37 -9.27 -15.32 10.00
N THR A 38 -9.13 -16.02 11.13
CA THR A 38 -8.43 -15.46 12.30
C THR A 38 -6.93 -15.33 12.03
N LEU A 39 -6.32 -16.31 11.35
CA LEU A 39 -4.93 -16.23 10.89
C LEU A 39 -4.71 -15.13 9.85
N LEU A 40 -5.64 -14.95 8.91
CA LEU A 40 -5.63 -13.88 7.91
C LEU A 40 -5.74 -12.50 8.57
N THR A 41 -6.60 -12.37 9.59
CA THR A 41 -6.77 -11.15 10.37
C THR A 41 -5.49 -10.84 11.18
N ALA A 42 -4.94 -11.83 11.89
CA ALA A 42 -3.68 -11.69 12.62
C ALA A 42 -2.50 -11.32 11.69
N TYR A 43 -2.44 -11.88 10.48
CA TYR A 43 -1.48 -11.45 9.47
C TYR A 43 -1.66 -9.97 9.11
N LYS A 44 -2.89 -9.55 8.79
CA LYS A 44 -3.23 -8.17 8.39
C LYS A 44 -2.94 -7.15 9.50
N THR A 45 -3.09 -7.49 10.77
CA THR A 45 -2.87 -6.56 11.90
C THR A 45 -1.46 -6.60 12.48
N TYR A 46 -0.71 -7.70 12.36
CA TYR A 46 0.56 -7.88 13.10
C TYR A 46 1.78 -8.05 12.20
N VAL A 47 1.71 -8.93 11.19
CA VAL A 47 2.83 -9.18 10.28
C VAL A 47 2.90 -8.08 9.22
N ARG A 48 1.75 -7.75 8.62
CA ARG A 48 1.61 -6.78 7.53
C ARG A 48 2.16 -5.41 7.92
N LEU A 49 1.83 -4.88 9.12
CA LEU A 49 2.37 -3.60 9.60
C LEU A 49 3.91 -3.52 9.56
N VAL A 50 4.61 -4.63 9.79
CA VAL A 50 6.08 -4.67 9.72
C VAL A 50 6.60 -4.74 8.28
N LEU A 51 5.84 -5.33 7.35
CA LEU A 51 6.19 -5.35 5.92
C LEU A 51 5.88 -4.02 5.21
N ASP A 52 4.98 -3.23 5.79
CA ASP A 52 4.51 -1.93 5.26
C ASP A 52 5.36 -0.77 5.78
N TYR A 53 5.94 -0.94 6.97
CA TYR A 53 6.89 0.00 7.54
C TYR A 53 8.11 0.13 6.64
N GLY A 54 8.40 1.35 6.15
CA GLY A 54 9.45 1.59 5.17
C GLY A 54 9.10 1.17 3.74
N GLY A 55 7.82 0.98 3.39
CA GLY A 55 7.37 0.58 2.05
C GLY A 55 7.93 1.45 0.91
N GLU A 56 8.06 2.76 1.13
CA GLU A 56 8.71 3.71 0.21
C GLU A 56 10.20 3.37 -0.01
N LEU A 57 10.96 3.18 1.07
CA LEU A 57 12.38 2.81 1.03
C LEU A 57 12.58 1.44 0.35
N ILE A 58 11.66 0.49 0.58
CA ILE A 58 11.68 -0.83 -0.06
C ILE A 58 11.40 -0.71 -1.58
N THR A 59 10.61 0.28 -2.00
CA THR A 59 10.30 0.53 -3.41
C THR A 59 11.52 1.06 -4.17
N THR A 60 12.32 1.92 -3.54
CA THR A 60 13.57 2.44 -4.10
C THR A 60 14.77 1.49 -3.91
N ALA A 61 14.68 0.54 -2.98
CA ALA A 61 15.69 -0.48 -2.75
C ALA A 61 15.84 -1.47 -3.92
N SER A 62 16.96 -2.22 -3.91
CA SER A 62 17.32 -3.20 -4.92
C SER A 62 16.28 -4.32 -5.09
N SER A 63 16.21 -4.89 -6.29
CA SER A 63 15.28 -5.98 -6.62
C SER A 63 15.49 -7.25 -5.78
N THR A 64 16.68 -7.44 -5.20
CA THR A 64 16.97 -8.53 -4.25
C THR A 64 16.29 -8.28 -2.91
N CYS A 65 16.41 -7.09 -2.32
CA CYS A 65 15.72 -6.71 -1.08
C CYS A 65 14.20 -6.84 -1.21
N GLN A 66 13.62 -6.37 -2.33
CA GLN A 66 12.18 -6.51 -2.62
C GLN A 66 11.74 -7.98 -2.63
N LYS A 67 12.50 -8.87 -3.29
CA LYS A 67 12.22 -10.32 -3.33
C LYS A 67 12.24 -10.98 -1.95
N VAL A 68 13.13 -10.57 -1.04
CA VAL A 68 13.19 -11.15 0.32
C VAL A 68 11.90 -10.85 1.09
N ILE A 69 11.36 -9.64 0.95
CA ILE A 69 10.12 -9.20 1.62
C ILE A 69 8.90 -9.90 0.99
N ASP A 70 8.88 -10.04 -0.33
CA ASP A 70 7.83 -10.79 -1.03
C ASP A 70 7.83 -12.28 -0.64
N LEU A 71 9.00 -12.89 -0.44
CA LEU A 71 9.15 -14.25 0.09
C LEU A 71 8.61 -14.39 1.53
N MET A 72 8.67 -13.35 2.35
CA MET A 72 8.09 -13.36 3.70
C MET A 72 6.55 -13.35 3.68
N GLN A 73 5.94 -12.55 2.80
CA GLN A 73 4.49 -12.64 2.56
C GLN A 73 4.10 -14.04 2.04
N ASN A 74 4.85 -14.60 1.09
CA ASN A 74 4.55 -15.94 0.56
C ASN A 74 4.64 -17.04 1.64
N LYS A 75 5.58 -16.94 2.59
CA LYS A 75 5.64 -17.81 3.77
C LYS A 75 4.41 -17.62 4.68
N ALA A 76 3.95 -16.39 4.89
CA ALA A 76 2.73 -16.12 5.65
C ALA A 76 1.48 -16.75 5.01
N LEU A 77 1.30 -16.58 3.70
CA LEU A 77 0.18 -17.14 2.93
C LEU A 77 0.10 -18.67 3.07
N ARG A 78 1.24 -19.36 3.05
CA ARG A 78 1.29 -20.82 3.27
C ARG A 78 0.89 -21.23 4.69
N LEU A 79 1.23 -20.44 5.72
CA LEU A 79 0.80 -20.69 7.10
C LEU A 79 -0.70 -20.45 7.31
N ILE A 80 -1.28 -19.44 6.64
CA ILE A 80 -2.71 -19.09 6.73
C ILE A 80 -3.56 -20.14 6.00
N THR A 81 -3.16 -20.54 4.79
CA THR A 81 -3.92 -21.49 3.96
C THR A 81 -3.63 -22.97 4.25
N GLY A 82 -2.55 -23.28 4.97
CA GLY A 82 -2.10 -24.67 5.20
C GLY A 82 -1.65 -25.41 3.93
N THR A 83 -1.44 -24.72 2.81
CA THR A 83 -1.24 -25.35 1.50
C THR A 83 0.18 -25.92 1.28
N ALA A 84 0.25 -27.03 0.54
CA ALA A 84 1.49 -27.70 0.18
C ALA A 84 2.46 -26.78 -0.60
N GLY A 85 3.77 -27.00 -0.44
CA GLY A 85 4.81 -26.15 -1.06
C GLY A 85 4.76 -26.06 -2.59
N SER A 86 4.12 -27.02 -3.25
CA SER A 86 3.89 -27.06 -4.70
C SER A 86 2.79 -26.11 -5.20
N THR A 87 1.94 -25.54 -4.33
CA THR A 87 0.86 -24.65 -4.80
C THR A 87 1.43 -23.36 -5.38
N PRO A 88 0.90 -22.88 -6.53
CA PRO A 88 1.35 -21.64 -7.14
C PRO A 88 0.97 -20.45 -6.25
N ILE A 89 1.88 -19.48 -6.17
CA ILE A 89 1.76 -18.34 -5.25
C ILE A 89 0.53 -17.49 -5.55
N ASP A 90 0.19 -17.31 -6.83
CA ASP A 90 -0.90 -16.43 -7.23
C ASP A 90 -2.28 -17.02 -6.91
N ALA A 91 -2.44 -18.34 -6.95
CA ALA A 91 -3.64 -19.01 -6.46
C ALA A 91 -3.86 -18.76 -4.96
N MET A 92 -2.79 -18.79 -4.14
CA MET A 92 -2.89 -18.46 -2.70
C MET A 92 -3.26 -16.99 -2.46
N LYS A 93 -2.78 -16.05 -3.27
CA LYS A 93 -3.14 -14.63 -3.18
C LYS A 93 -4.62 -14.41 -3.51
N ILE A 94 -5.12 -15.06 -4.57
CA ILE A 94 -6.53 -15.04 -4.96
C ILE A 94 -7.39 -15.63 -3.83
N GLN A 95 -7.04 -16.81 -3.32
CA GLN A 95 -7.78 -17.50 -2.26
C GLN A 95 -7.86 -16.68 -0.95
N THR A 96 -6.82 -15.93 -0.61
CA THR A 96 -6.76 -15.12 0.63
C THR A 96 -7.23 -13.68 0.46
N GLY A 97 -7.49 -13.23 -0.78
CA GLY A 97 -7.76 -11.83 -1.10
C GLY A 97 -6.61 -10.88 -0.71
N ILE A 98 -5.37 -11.36 -0.66
CA ILE A 98 -4.20 -10.53 -0.30
C ILE A 98 -3.53 -9.99 -1.56
N GLU A 99 -3.50 -8.65 -1.65
CA GLU A 99 -2.80 -7.90 -2.69
C GLU A 99 -1.29 -8.23 -2.74
N PRO A 100 -0.69 -8.37 -3.94
CA PRO A 100 0.76 -8.43 -4.09
C PRO A 100 1.46 -7.20 -3.50
N LEU A 101 2.56 -7.42 -2.77
CA LEU A 101 3.38 -6.35 -2.18
C LEU A 101 3.83 -5.28 -3.18
N LYS A 102 4.09 -5.65 -4.44
CA LYS A 102 4.50 -4.72 -5.50
C LYS A 102 3.47 -3.60 -5.73
N PHE A 103 2.24 -3.92 -6.12
CA PHE A 103 1.18 -2.94 -6.39
C PHE A 103 0.88 -2.08 -5.16
N ARG A 104 0.97 -2.68 -3.98
CA ARG A 104 0.71 -2.00 -2.72
C ARG A 104 1.80 -1.00 -2.33
N ARG A 105 3.07 -1.35 -2.57
CA ARG A 105 4.23 -0.46 -2.46
C ARG A 105 4.12 0.70 -3.46
N GLU A 106 3.81 0.39 -4.72
CA GLU A 106 3.57 1.39 -5.76
C GLU A 106 2.43 2.36 -5.37
N LYS A 107 1.30 1.84 -4.88
CA LYS A 107 0.18 2.65 -4.37
C LYS A 107 0.60 3.54 -3.20
N GLN A 108 1.36 3.02 -2.23
CA GLN A 108 1.80 3.82 -1.07
C GLN A 108 2.79 4.92 -1.49
N PHE A 109 3.72 4.61 -2.39
CA PHE A 109 4.65 5.58 -2.97
C PHE A 109 3.93 6.67 -3.79
N LEU A 110 2.93 6.29 -4.59
CA LEU A 110 2.07 7.23 -5.31
C LEU A 110 1.25 8.12 -4.36
N LEU A 111 0.69 7.58 -3.28
CA LEU A 111 -0.01 8.37 -2.26
C LEU A 111 0.91 9.33 -1.49
N HIS A 112 2.20 9.02 -1.37
CA HIS A 112 3.18 9.94 -0.78
C HIS A 112 3.55 11.09 -1.73
N ILE A 113 3.72 10.80 -3.03
CA ILE A 113 4.06 11.82 -4.05
C ILE A 113 2.84 12.68 -4.41
N PHE A 114 1.69 12.04 -4.52
CA PHE A 114 0.42 12.64 -4.89
C PHE A 114 -0.60 12.33 -3.78
N PRO A 115 -0.55 13.09 -2.66
CA PRO A 115 -1.49 12.89 -1.57
C PRO A 115 -2.92 12.99 -2.10
N PRO A 116 -3.82 12.07 -1.69
CA PRO A 116 -5.21 12.16 -2.09
C PRO A 116 -5.77 13.49 -1.57
N PHE A 117 -6.35 14.30 -2.46
CA PHE A 117 -6.97 15.56 -2.08
C PHE A 117 -7.93 15.36 -0.90
N PRO A 118 -7.89 16.22 0.14
CA PRO A 118 -8.67 16.03 1.35
C PRO A 118 -10.17 16.07 1.02
N TYR A 119 -10.85 14.94 1.20
CA TYR A 119 -12.27 14.78 0.89
C TYR A 119 -13.06 14.58 2.18
N SER A 120 -13.52 15.68 2.80
CA SER A 120 -14.75 15.68 3.61
C SER A 120 -15.31 17.08 3.92
N SER A 121 -14.48 18.13 4.04
CA SER A 121 -14.92 19.52 4.25
C SER A 121 -14.74 20.43 3.02
N ASP A 122 -13.65 20.27 2.28
CA ASP A 122 -13.10 21.36 1.44
C ASP A 122 -13.70 21.44 0.02
N LEU A 123 -14.70 20.59 -0.27
CA LEU A 123 -15.32 20.48 -1.60
C LEU A 123 -16.39 21.54 -1.83
N ILE A 124 -17.03 21.98 -0.75
CA ILE A 124 -18.00 23.08 -0.79
C ILE A 124 -17.23 24.37 -1.08
N GLU A 125 -16.12 24.61 -0.38
CA GLU A 125 -15.19 25.72 -0.70
C GLU A 125 -14.68 25.65 -2.14
N PHE A 126 -14.27 24.46 -2.62
CA PHE A 126 -13.83 24.32 -4.01
C PHE A 126 -14.95 24.64 -5.01
N PHE A 127 -16.17 24.16 -4.78
CA PHE A 127 -17.30 24.38 -5.68
C PHE A 127 -17.81 25.83 -5.67
N GLU A 128 -17.87 26.47 -4.49
CA GLU A 128 -18.19 27.89 -4.35
C GLU A 128 -17.16 28.76 -5.06
N LYS A 129 -15.86 28.51 -4.82
CA LYS A 129 -14.77 29.26 -5.45
C LYS A 129 -14.66 29.03 -6.96
N PHE A 130 -15.02 27.85 -7.43
CA PHE A 130 -15.13 27.53 -8.87
C PHE A 130 -16.36 28.20 -9.50
N SER A 131 -17.47 28.32 -8.76
CA SER A 131 -18.65 29.10 -9.18
C SER A 131 -18.34 30.60 -9.29
N GLU A 132 -17.63 31.18 -8.31
CA GLU A 132 -17.16 32.57 -8.37
C GLU A 132 -16.27 32.82 -9.60
N LEU A 133 -15.26 31.99 -9.83
CA LEU A 133 -14.36 32.09 -11.00
C LEU A 133 -15.10 31.95 -12.34
N LEU A 134 -16.12 31.08 -12.43
CA LEU A 134 -16.97 30.99 -13.62
C LEU A 134 -17.82 32.25 -13.83
N SER A 135 -18.29 32.88 -12.75
CA SER A 135 -19.02 34.15 -12.85
C SER A 135 -18.11 35.30 -13.30
N GLU A 136 -16.88 35.37 -12.82
CA GLU A 136 -15.89 36.36 -13.26
C GLU A 136 -15.50 36.16 -14.73
N GLN A 137 -15.30 34.92 -15.19
CA GLN A 137 -15.01 34.64 -16.60
C GLN A 137 -16.18 35.00 -17.53
N LEU A 138 -17.42 34.71 -17.15
CA LEU A 138 -18.59 35.09 -17.94
C LEU A 138 -18.75 36.62 -18.03
N VAL A 139 -18.52 37.34 -16.93
CA VAL A 139 -18.49 38.82 -16.94
C VAL A 139 -17.36 39.34 -17.84
N PHE A 140 -16.18 38.72 -17.83
CA PHE A 140 -15.04 39.17 -18.64
C PHE A 140 -15.25 38.96 -20.15
N GLU A 141 -15.90 37.87 -20.57
CA GLU A 141 -16.27 37.65 -21.97
C GLU A 141 -17.39 38.61 -22.43
N GLU A 142 -18.38 38.92 -21.59
CA GLU A 142 -19.44 39.89 -21.95
C GLU A 142 -18.87 41.30 -22.19
N GLN A 143 -17.88 41.73 -21.39
CA GLN A 143 -17.20 43.02 -21.60
C GLN A 143 -16.37 43.04 -22.89
N ARG A 144 -15.75 41.91 -23.28
CA ARG A 144 -14.99 41.82 -24.54
C ARG A 144 -15.92 41.88 -25.76
N GLY A 145 -17.16 41.40 -25.63
CA GLY A 145 -18.18 41.45 -26.69
C GLY A 145 -18.69 42.87 -27.04
N ARG A 146 -18.54 43.87 -26.16
CA ARG A 146 -19.04 45.24 -26.41
C ARG A 146 -18.01 46.21 -26.99
N GLN A 147 -16.72 45.88 -27.02
CA GLN A 147 -15.67 46.75 -27.58
C GLN A 147 -15.28 46.43 -29.03
N GLY A 148 -16.02 45.55 -29.70
CA GLY A 148 -15.77 45.12 -31.08
C GLY A 148 -16.48 45.89 -32.20
N CYS A 149 -16.84 47.17 -31.99
CA CYS A 149 -17.48 48.03 -33.00
C CYS A 149 -17.08 49.51 -32.86
N ALA A 150 -15.89 49.86 -33.37
CA ALA A 150 -15.48 51.22 -33.75
C ALA A 150 -14.34 51.12 -34.79
#